data_AF-A0A6G0WNN1-F1
#
_entry.id   AF-A0A6G0WNN1-F1
#
_cell.length_a   1.000
_cell.length_b   1.000
_cell.length_c   1.000
_cell.angle_alpha   90.00
_cell.angle_beta   90.00
_cell.angle_gamma   90.00
#
_symmetry.space_group_name_H-M   'P 1'
#
loop_
_entity.id
_entity.type
_entity.pdbx_description
1 polymer ?
#
loop_
_entity_poly.entity_id
_entity_poly.type
_entity_poly.pdbx_seq_one_letter_code
_entity_poly.pdbx_strand_id
1 'polypeptide(L)'
;MESVLIQNGTIAQSDLTSGGAYSVFRRIFGPFGSVDLKRVQVPKSVLDFSLQFQDTLAQLRVGSYDFSNGILNLPTITTFAYFPPPWVNNPNITSTVGGNLLCNEVPAYGMTSGQLLLSGFTSSCGSILGDFITYSATSSLLATVALNMFTAM
;
A
#
# COMPACT_ATOMS: atom_id res chain seq x y z
N MET A 1 -5.96 -10.36 -26.60
CA MET A 1 -5.03 -9.21 -26.39
C MET A 1 -3.62 -9.73 -26.10
N GLU A 2 -3.42 -10.63 -25.13
CA GLU A 2 -2.12 -11.30 -24.86
C GLU A 2 -1.41 -11.83 -26.12
N SER A 3 -2.12 -12.53 -27.02
CA SER A 3 -1.56 -13.05 -28.28
C SER A 3 -1.00 -11.96 -29.21
N VAL A 4 -1.59 -10.76 -29.21
CA VAL A 4 -1.12 -9.63 -30.02
C VAL A 4 0.16 -9.04 -29.42
N LEU A 5 0.25 -8.99 -28.08
CA LEU A 5 1.46 -8.53 -27.39
C LEU A 5 2.65 -9.48 -27.64
N ILE A 6 2.38 -10.78 -27.72
CA ILE A 6 3.39 -11.78 -28.11
C ILE A 6 3.78 -11.60 -29.58
N GLN A 7 2.80 -11.50 -30.48
CA GLN A 7 3.05 -11.40 -31.93
C GLN A 7 3.84 -10.14 -32.29
N ASN A 8 3.60 -9.03 -31.60
CA ASN A 8 4.31 -7.76 -31.81
C ASN A 8 5.61 -7.64 -30.98
N GLY A 9 6.04 -8.73 -30.32
CA GLY A 9 7.29 -8.76 -29.55
C GLY A 9 7.32 -7.86 -28.31
N THR A 10 6.17 -7.38 -27.84
CA THR A 10 6.07 -6.61 -26.59
C THR A 10 6.29 -7.49 -25.36
N ILE A 11 5.86 -8.75 -25.42
CA ILE A 11 6.08 -9.76 -24.39
C ILE A 11 6.70 -10.99 -25.06
N ALA A 12 7.82 -11.50 -24.56
CA ALA A 12 8.35 -12.75 -25.08
C ALA A 12 7.50 -13.93 -24.58
N GLN A 13 7.27 -14.94 -25.43
CA GLN A 13 6.53 -16.14 -25.03
C GLN A 13 7.16 -16.82 -23.81
N SER A 14 8.49 -16.75 -23.69
CA SER A 14 9.25 -17.24 -22.54
C SER A 14 8.87 -16.53 -21.24
N ASP A 15 8.55 -15.23 -21.26
CA ASP A 15 8.23 -14.48 -20.02
C ASP A 15 6.94 -14.96 -19.37
N LEU A 16 6.05 -15.57 -20.16
CA LEU A 16 4.80 -16.14 -19.67
C LEU A 16 4.96 -17.55 -19.08
N THR A 17 6.06 -18.24 -19.36
CA THR A 17 6.27 -19.65 -19.00
C THR A 17 7.49 -19.92 -18.11
N SER A 18 8.50 -19.05 -18.12
CA SER A 18 9.85 -19.33 -17.57
C SER A 18 10.06 -18.84 -16.14
N GLY A 19 9.00 -18.41 -15.45
CA GLY A 19 9.10 -17.72 -14.16
C GLY A 19 9.00 -16.19 -14.31
N GLY A 20 9.15 -15.46 -13.20
CA GLY A 20 9.03 -13.99 -13.17
C GLY A 20 7.61 -13.46 -12.97
N ALA A 21 7.46 -12.14 -12.94
CA ALA A 21 6.19 -11.48 -12.60
C ALA A 21 5.07 -11.85 -13.57
N TYR A 22 5.36 -11.92 -14.87
CA TYR A 22 4.33 -12.16 -15.89
C TYR A 22 3.77 -13.58 -15.81
N SER A 23 4.64 -14.57 -15.64
CA SER A 23 4.21 -15.96 -15.45
C SER A 23 3.34 -16.13 -14.20
N VAL A 24 3.69 -15.45 -13.09
CA VAL A 24 2.93 -15.49 -11.83
C VAL A 24 1.60 -14.76 -11.99
N PHE A 25 1.61 -13.56 -12.56
CA PHE A 25 0.39 -12.80 -12.82
C PHE A 25 -0.59 -13.61 -13.67
N ARG A 26 -0.10 -14.19 -14.78
CA ARG A 26 -0.91 -15.03 -15.68
C ARG A 26 -1.49 -16.26 -14.98
N ARG A 27 -0.73 -16.88 -14.08
CA ARG A 27 -1.17 -18.06 -13.30
C ARG A 27 -2.20 -17.72 -12.23
N ILE A 28 -2.05 -16.57 -11.56
CA ILE A 28 -2.89 -16.18 -10.42
C ILE A 28 -4.14 -15.43 -10.85
N PHE A 29 -4.03 -14.50 -11.80
CA PHE A 29 -5.11 -13.62 -12.23
C PHE A 29 -5.68 -13.97 -13.60
N GLY A 30 -4.81 -14.42 -14.52
CA GLY A 30 -5.19 -14.79 -15.88
C GLY A 30 -4.44 -13.99 -16.96
N PRO A 31 -4.74 -14.27 -18.25
CA PRO A 31 -4.04 -13.66 -19.38
C PRO A 31 -4.07 -12.13 -19.42
N PHE A 32 -3.04 -11.53 -20.03
CA PHE A 32 -3.03 -10.08 -20.24
C PHE A 32 -4.17 -9.62 -21.16
N GLY A 33 -4.86 -8.57 -20.70
CA GLY A 33 -6.02 -8.01 -21.38
C GLY A 33 -7.31 -8.83 -21.23
N SER A 34 -7.35 -9.79 -20.30
CA SER A 34 -8.59 -10.43 -19.84
C SER A 34 -8.87 -10.21 -18.35
N VAL A 35 -8.14 -9.30 -17.71
CA VAL A 35 -8.27 -8.96 -16.28
C VAL A 35 -8.78 -7.54 -16.17
N ASP A 36 -9.91 -7.36 -15.48
CA ASP A 36 -10.49 -6.05 -15.19
C ASP A 36 -10.12 -5.59 -13.77
N LEU A 37 -9.89 -4.28 -13.62
CA LEU A 37 -9.69 -3.66 -12.31
C LEU A 37 -11.02 -3.10 -11.80
N LYS A 38 -11.46 -3.61 -10.65
CA LYS A 38 -12.60 -3.03 -9.92
C LYS A 38 -12.07 -2.07 -8.86
N ARG A 39 -12.47 -0.80 -8.96
CA ARG A 39 -12.26 0.16 -7.87
C ARG A 39 -13.14 -0.23 -6.68
N VAL A 40 -12.51 -0.60 -5.57
CA VAL A 40 -13.22 -0.85 -4.30
C VAL A 40 -13.46 0.49 -3.62
N GLN A 41 -14.71 0.77 -3.27
CA GLN A 41 -15.04 1.98 -2.51
C GLN A 41 -14.58 1.82 -1.06
N VAL A 42 -14.15 2.94 -0.47
CA VAL A 42 -13.87 2.99 0.97
C VAL A 42 -15.16 2.66 1.73
N PRO A 43 -15.14 1.74 2.72
CA PRO A 43 -16.33 1.43 3.51
C PRO A 43 -16.95 2.69 4.10
N LYS A 44 -18.27 2.84 3.98
CA LYS A 44 -19.00 4.03 4.43
C LYS A 44 -18.71 4.38 5.90
N SER A 45 -18.62 3.37 6.77
CA SER A 45 -18.29 3.55 8.18
C SER A 45 -16.94 4.23 8.41
N VAL A 46 -15.92 3.86 7.64
CA VAL A 46 -14.58 4.46 7.73
C VAL A 46 -14.60 5.90 7.25
N LEU A 47 -15.35 6.18 6.17
CA LEU A 47 -15.51 7.53 5.65
C LEU A 47 -16.23 8.43 6.66
N ASP A 48 -17.37 7.97 7.18
CA ASP A 48 -18.18 8.72 8.15
C ASP A 48 -17.37 9.02 9.43
N PHE A 49 -16.62 8.02 9.93
CA PHE A 49 -15.72 8.21 11.07
C PHE A 49 -14.63 9.27 10.79
N SER A 50 -13.98 9.20 9.63
CA SER A 50 -12.93 10.16 9.26
C SER A 50 -13.45 11.59 9.17
N LEU A 51 -14.65 11.77 8.59
CA LEU A 51 -15.31 13.07 8.50
C LEU A 51 -15.69 13.60 9.89
N GLN A 52 -16.35 12.78 10.71
CA GLN A 52 -16.75 13.15 12.06
C GLN A 52 -15.53 13.50 12.94
N PHE A 53 -14.44 12.76 12.80
CA PHE A 53 -13.19 13.06 13.51
C PHE A 53 -12.64 14.42 13.10
N GLN A 54 -12.60 14.73 11.79
CA GLN A 54 -12.09 16.01 11.30
C GLN A 54 -12.93 17.19 11.81
N ASP A 55 -14.27 17.07 11.77
CA ASP A 55 -15.17 18.08 12.29
C ASP A 55 -14.99 18.30 13.80
N THR A 56 -14.91 17.21 14.56
CA THR A 56 -14.70 17.25 16.01
C THR A 56 -13.35 17.87 16.35
N LEU A 57 -12.29 17.49 15.63
CA LEU A 57 -10.96 18.04 15.83
C LEU A 57 -10.94 19.54 15.55
N ALA A 58 -11.58 19.99 14.47
CA ALA A 58 -11.68 21.40 14.12
C ALA A 58 -12.40 22.20 15.21
N GLN A 59 -13.53 21.69 15.70
CA GLN A 59 -14.29 22.34 16.79
C GLN A 59 -13.46 22.45 18.08
N LEU A 60 -12.76 21.40 18.47
CA LEU A 60 -11.90 21.40 19.67
C LEU A 60 -10.73 22.39 19.54
N ARG A 61 -10.12 22.49 18.36
CA ARG A 61 -9.01 23.43 18.12
C ARG A 61 -9.46 24.89 18.15
N VAL A 62 -10.67 25.18 17.67
CA VAL A 62 -11.24 26.53 17.74
C VAL A 62 -11.69 26.87 19.16
N GLY A 63 -12.25 25.90 19.88
CA GLY A 63 -12.79 26.10 21.24
C GLY A 63 -11.74 26.15 22.36
N SER A 64 -10.50 25.72 22.12
CA SER A 64 -9.47 25.66 23.15
C SER A 64 -8.07 25.97 22.60
N TYR A 65 -7.47 27.03 23.14
CA TYR A 65 -6.08 27.39 22.86
C TYR A 65 -5.12 26.27 23.28
N ASP A 66 -5.29 25.73 24.50
CA ASP A 66 -4.42 24.68 25.04
C ASP A 66 -4.48 23.42 24.19
N PHE A 67 -5.68 23.02 23.74
CA PHE A 67 -5.84 21.89 22.84
C PHE A 67 -5.16 22.14 21.50
N SER A 68 -5.37 23.32 20.90
CA SER A 68 -4.74 23.68 19.62
C SER A 68 -3.22 23.67 19.72
N ASN A 69 -2.67 24.23 20.80
CA ASN A 69 -1.23 24.23 21.08
C ASN A 69 -0.71 22.80 21.32
N GLY A 70 -1.47 21.96 22.03
CA GLY A 70 -1.15 20.55 22.21
C GLY A 70 -1.00 19.80 20.89
N ILE A 71 -1.93 19.98 19.95
CA ILE A 71 -1.88 19.36 18.61
C ILE A 71 -0.63 19.81 17.82
N LEU A 72 -0.28 21.10 17.91
CA LEU A 72 0.91 21.63 17.21
C LEU A 72 2.23 21.09 17.76
N ASN A 73 2.26 20.73 19.04
CA ASN A 73 3.44 20.18 19.70
C ASN A 73 3.52 18.64 19.63
N LEU A 74 2.58 17.98 18.96
CA LEU A 74 2.66 16.53 18.76
C LEU A 74 3.90 16.16 17.93
N PRO A 75 4.67 15.14 18.34
CA PRO A 75 5.81 14.69 17.56
C PRO A 75 5.34 14.20 16.19
N THR A 76 5.98 14.72 15.14
CA THR A 76 5.69 14.29 13.77
C THR A 76 6.67 13.18 13.39
N ILE A 77 6.17 11.95 13.35
CA ILE A 77 6.86 10.86 12.64
C ILE A 77 6.51 11.04 11.18
N THR A 78 7.51 11.23 10.32
CA THR A 78 7.27 11.55 8.91
C THR A 78 6.87 10.33 8.10
N THR A 79 7.45 9.15 8.39
CA THR A 79 7.22 7.91 7.64
C THR A 79 7.44 6.68 8.51
N PHE A 80 6.62 5.64 8.37
CA PHE A 80 6.92 4.29 8.86
C PHE A 80 6.76 3.27 7.74
N ALA A 81 7.65 2.28 7.75
CA ALA A 81 7.47 1.07 6.98
C ALA A 81 6.41 0.20 7.65
N TYR A 82 5.56 -0.45 6.85
CA TYR A 82 4.54 -1.35 7.36
C TYR A 82 4.67 -2.74 6.73
N PHE A 83 4.24 -3.74 7.50
CA PHE A 83 4.10 -5.11 7.04
C PHE A 83 2.75 -5.64 7.51
N PRO A 84 2.01 -6.37 6.66
CA PRO A 84 0.88 -7.16 7.14
C PRO A 84 1.35 -8.12 8.25
N PRO A 85 0.67 -8.19 9.41
CA PRO A 85 1.04 -9.11 10.48
C PRO A 85 1.24 -10.57 10.05
N PRO A 86 0.44 -11.12 9.10
CA PRO A 86 0.67 -12.48 8.60
C PRO A 86 2.02 -12.67 7.90
N TRP A 87 2.65 -11.60 7.39
CA TRP A 87 3.95 -11.69 6.74
C TRP A 87 5.08 -11.74 7.77
N VAL A 88 5.00 -10.92 8.80
CA VAL A 88 5.99 -10.87 9.89
C VAL A 88 5.99 -12.17 10.71
N ASN A 89 4.80 -12.73 10.95
CA ASN A 89 4.65 -13.93 11.78
C ASN A 89 4.97 -15.24 11.06
N ASN A 90 5.23 -15.19 9.74
CA ASN A 90 5.54 -16.37 8.95
C ASN A 90 7.05 -16.44 8.65
N PRO A 91 7.80 -17.36 9.26
CA PRO A 91 9.26 -17.44 9.09
C PRO A 91 9.68 -17.82 7.65
N ASN A 92 8.75 -18.30 6.83
CA ASN A 92 9.01 -18.62 5.42
C ASN A 92 9.01 -17.37 4.52
N ILE A 93 8.60 -16.20 5.03
CA ILE A 93 8.56 -14.95 4.28
C ILE A 93 9.76 -14.11 4.74
N THR A 94 10.83 -14.13 3.94
CA THR A 94 12.09 -13.43 4.24
C THR A 94 12.28 -12.15 3.40
N SER A 95 11.57 -12.06 2.28
CA SER A 95 11.69 -10.98 1.30
C SER A 95 10.33 -10.62 0.74
N THR A 96 10.19 -9.35 0.37
CA THR A 96 9.08 -8.85 -0.44
C THR A 96 9.55 -8.66 -1.88
N VAL A 97 8.61 -8.82 -2.81
CA VAL A 97 8.81 -8.56 -4.25
C VAL A 97 7.73 -7.57 -4.66
N GLY A 98 8.09 -6.61 -5.51
CA GLY A 98 7.19 -5.53 -5.91
C GLY A 98 7.83 -4.64 -6.95
N GLY A 99 7.12 -3.58 -7.33
CA GLY A 99 7.56 -2.57 -8.27
C GLY A 99 6.49 -2.31 -9.32
N ASN A 100 6.88 -2.31 -10.59
CA ASN A 100 5.94 -2.12 -11.69
C ASN A 100 5.40 -3.48 -12.15
N LEU A 101 4.08 -3.65 -12.17
CA LEU A 101 3.43 -4.87 -12.66
C LEU A 101 3.65 -5.09 -14.17
N LEU A 102 4.10 -4.06 -14.89
CA LEU A 102 4.50 -4.09 -16.29
C LEU A 102 5.98 -4.43 -16.48
N CYS A 103 6.64 -5.00 -15.46
CA CYS A 103 8.01 -5.50 -15.55
C CYS A 103 8.02 -6.98 -15.19
N ASN A 104 8.74 -7.77 -15.97
CA ASN A 104 8.89 -9.19 -15.68
C ASN A 104 9.97 -9.43 -14.61
N GLU A 105 10.99 -8.56 -14.59
CA GLU A 105 12.06 -8.55 -13.61
C GLU A 105 11.59 -7.90 -12.32
N VAL A 106 11.54 -8.70 -11.25
CA VAL A 106 11.11 -8.22 -9.94
C VAL A 106 12.26 -8.35 -8.95
N PRO A 107 12.84 -7.24 -8.47
CA PRO A 107 13.84 -7.32 -7.41
C PRO A 107 13.19 -7.82 -6.11
N ALA A 108 13.89 -8.71 -5.41
CA ALA A 108 13.52 -9.12 -4.06
C ALA A 108 14.26 -8.26 -3.03
N TYR A 109 13.56 -7.85 -1.98
CA TYR A 109 14.13 -7.02 -0.92
C TYR A 109 13.76 -7.58 0.45
N GLY A 110 14.75 -7.67 1.33
CA GLY A 110 14.58 -8.25 2.67
C GLY A 110 13.62 -7.43 3.53
N MET A 111 12.82 -8.12 4.35
CA MET A 111 11.82 -7.51 5.23
C MET A 111 12.40 -6.68 6.40
N THR A 112 13.69 -6.38 6.44
CA THR A 112 14.34 -5.64 7.54
C THR A 112 14.14 -4.13 7.47
N SER A 113 13.88 -3.56 6.29
CA SER A 113 13.83 -2.09 6.08
C SER A 113 12.49 -1.59 5.54
N GLY A 114 11.46 -2.44 5.56
CA GLY A 114 10.13 -2.17 4.99
C GLY A 114 9.79 -3.05 3.80
N GLN A 115 8.54 -3.00 3.37
CA GLN A 115 8.10 -3.72 2.17
C GLN A 115 8.40 -2.91 0.91
N LEU A 116 8.61 -3.59 -0.21
CA LEU A 116 8.63 -2.92 -1.50
C LEU A 116 7.24 -2.40 -1.87
N LEU A 117 7.22 -1.33 -2.65
CA LEU A 117 6.04 -0.86 -3.37
C LEU A 117 5.45 -2.05 -4.15
N LEU A 118 4.24 -2.48 -3.82
CA LEU A 118 3.67 -3.69 -4.41
C LEU A 118 3.35 -3.51 -5.89
N SER A 119 2.83 -2.33 -6.26
CA SER A 119 2.51 -1.98 -7.65
C SER A 119 2.68 -0.47 -7.88
N GLY A 120 3.45 -0.09 -8.90
CA GLY A 120 3.59 1.29 -9.35
C GLY A 120 3.79 1.33 -10.86
N PHE A 121 2.82 1.84 -11.61
CA PHE A 121 2.92 1.88 -13.07
C PHE A 121 4.00 2.85 -13.58
N THR A 122 4.43 3.79 -12.73
CA THR A 122 5.46 4.80 -13.05
C THR A 122 6.86 4.39 -12.64
N SER A 123 7.06 3.25 -11.97
CA SER A 123 8.40 2.82 -11.57
C SER A 123 9.10 2.09 -12.71
N SER A 124 10.41 2.33 -12.85
CA SER A 124 11.26 1.63 -13.81
C SER A 124 11.51 0.19 -13.39
N CYS A 125 11.63 -0.72 -14.37
CA CYS A 125 11.99 -2.12 -14.10
C CYS A 125 13.32 -2.21 -13.35
N GLY A 126 13.42 -3.13 -12.40
CA GLY A 126 14.60 -3.30 -11.54
C GLY A 126 14.78 -2.26 -10.44
N SER A 127 13.86 -1.31 -10.27
CA SER A 127 13.95 -0.30 -9.20
C SER A 127 13.53 -0.88 -7.86
N ILE A 128 14.32 -0.61 -6.82
CA ILE A 128 14.03 -0.98 -5.44
C ILE A 128 13.36 0.22 -4.77
N LEU A 129 12.02 0.24 -4.78
CA LEU A 129 11.22 1.29 -4.15
C LEU A 129 10.48 0.72 -2.95
N GLY A 130 10.64 1.32 -1.78
CA GLY A 130 9.88 0.97 -0.59
C GLY A 130 8.48 1.57 -0.58
N ASP A 131 7.56 0.90 0.11
CA ASP A 131 6.24 1.44 0.44
C ASP A 131 6.26 1.98 1.87
N PHE A 132 5.94 3.26 2.01
CA PHE A 132 5.93 3.96 3.28
C PHE A 132 4.61 4.71 3.40
N ILE A 133 3.98 4.62 4.56
CA ILE A 133 2.86 5.50 4.85
C ILE A 133 3.46 6.81 5.41
N THR A 134 2.84 7.94 5.05
CA THR A 134 3.23 9.28 5.53
C THR A 134 2.10 9.80 6.40
N TYR A 135 2.42 10.44 7.53
CA TYR A 135 1.42 10.91 8.49
C TYR A 135 1.66 12.37 8.86
N SER A 136 0.55 13.05 9.12
CA SER A 136 0.50 14.26 9.92
C SER A 136 0.16 13.93 11.38
N ALA A 137 0.38 14.88 12.29
CA ALA A 137 -0.13 14.80 13.66
C ALA A 137 -1.63 14.48 13.72
N THR A 138 -2.41 14.98 12.77
CA THR A 138 -3.86 14.75 12.68
C THR A 138 -4.18 13.30 12.32
N SER A 139 -3.49 12.71 11.33
CA SER A 139 -3.70 11.31 10.95
C SER A 139 -3.22 10.33 12.04
N SER A 140 -2.15 10.68 12.76
CA SER A 140 -1.70 9.87 13.90
C SER A 140 -2.74 9.87 15.02
N LEU A 141 -3.31 11.03 15.35
CA LEU A 141 -4.37 11.13 16.34
C LEU A 141 -5.64 10.37 15.91
N LEU A 142 -6.04 10.49 14.64
CA LEU A 142 -7.15 9.71 14.06
C LEU A 142 -6.92 8.20 14.25
N ALA A 143 -5.72 7.72 13.93
CA ALA A 143 -5.37 6.31 14.07
C ALA A 143 -5.41 5.84 15.53
N THR A 144 -4.86 6.64 16.46
CA THR A 144 -4.91 6.33 17.89
C THR A 144 -6.33 6.25 18.41
N VAL A 145 -7.19 7.21 18.06
CA VAL A 145 -8.61 7.18 18.46
C VAL A 145 -9.31 5.95 17.89
N ALA A 146 -9.12 5.67 16.59
CA ALA A 146 -9.72 4.53 15.93
C ALA A 146 -9.35 3.20 16.61
N LEU A 147 -8.06 2.98 16.90
CA LEU A 147 -7.58 1.75 17.54
C LEU A 147 -8.21 1.52 18.92
N ASN A 148 -8.38 2.59 19.71
CA ASN A 148 -8.97 2.50 21.05
C ASN A 148 -10.49 2.24 21.02
N MET A 149 -11.17 2.54 19.91
CA MET A 149 -12.59 2.17 19.73
C MET A 149 -12.77 0.68 19.46
N PHE A 150 -11.78 0.00 18.87
CA PHE A 150 -11.85 -1.45 18.61
C PHE A 150 -11.49 -2.30 19.84
N THR A 151 -10.70 -1.80 20.78
CA THR A 151 -10.31 -2.52 22.01
C THR A 151 -11.34 -2.43 23.14
N ALA A 152 -12.41 -1.65 22.97
CA ALA A 152 -13.47 -1.47 23.96
C ALA A 152 -14.72 -2.36 23.69
N MET A 153 -14.63 -3.29 22.73
CA MET A 153 -15.58 -4.38 22.49
C MET A 153 -14.93 -5.72 22.81
#